data_AF-A0A0H2ZCA5-F1
#
_entry.id   AF-A0A0H2ZCA5-F1
#
_cell.length_a   1.000
_cell.length_b   1.000
_cell.length_c   1.000
_cell.angle_alpha   90.00
_cell.angle_beta   90.00
_cell.angle_gamma   90.00
#
_symmetry.space_group_name_H-M   'P 1'
#
loop_
_entity.id
_entity.type
_entity.pdbx_description
1 polymer ?
#
loop_
_entity_poly.entity_id
_entity_poly.type
_entity_poly.pdbx_seq_one_letter_code
_entity_poly.pdbx_strand_id
1 'polypeptide(L)'
;MKWLMRYAGIVALVLAVISLEAMARDLDQDEVLRLRQDGVIQPLESLMQEALGRYPGARLLEVELEEEDDVYVYEVELLTRDGVVRELELDARNGRILKDEEDD
;
A
#
# COMPACT_ATOMS: atom_id res chain seq x y z
N MET A 1 1.75 -38.33 10.08
CA MET A 1 1.60 -38.44 11.56
C MET A 1 2.52 -37.42 12.21
N LYS A 2 2.01 -36.69 13.22
CA LYS A 2 2.76 -35.94 14.26
C LYS A 2 3.47 -34.66 13.75
N TRP A 3 2.89 -33.47 13.79
CA TRP A 3 2.44 -32.75 15.00
C TRP A 3 3.33 -33.01 16.23
N LEU A 4 3.94 -31.91 16.69
CA LEU A 4 4.41 -31.61 18.06
C LEU A 4 5.75 -32.22 18.48
N MET A 5 6.70 -31.37 18.85
CA MET A 5 7.15 -31.08 20.24
C MET A 5 8.53 -30.39 20.22
N ARG A 6 8.90 -29.38 21.03
CA ARG A 6 8.26 -28.55 22.06
C ARG A 6 9.31 -27.52 22.58
N TYR A 7 8.89 -26.27 22.72
CA TYR A 7 9.06 -25.35 23.85
C TYR A 7 10.23 -25.53 24.85
N ALA A 8 11.03 -24.46 24.99
CA ALA A 8 11.46 -23.82 26.26
C ALA A 8 12.51 -22.74 25.92
N GLY A 9 12.48 -21.49 26.39
CA GLY A 9 11.66 -20.84 27.39
C GLY A 9 11.97 -19.34 27.44
N ILE A 10 10.90 -18.58 27.64
CA ILE A 10 10.72 -17.16 27.95
C ILE A 10 11.81 -16.55 28.86
N VAL A 11 12.43 -15.44 28.40
CA VAL A 11 12.78 -14.23 29.18
C VAL A 11 12.71 -13.05 28.17
N ALA A 12 11.55 -12.47 27.90
CA ALA A 12 11.03 -11.28 28.59
C ALA A 12 12.03 -10.10 28.65
N LEU A 13 12.09 -9.32 27.58
CA LEU A 13 12.39 -7.87 27.62
C LEU A 13 11.68 -7.22 26.42
N VAL A 14 10.43 -6.82 26.58
CA VAL A 14 10.06 -5.39 26.58
C VAL A 14 10.73 -4.60 25.45
N LEU A 15 10.30 -4.90 24.23
CA LEU A 15 9.92 -3.88 23.26
C LEU A 15 8.48 -4.30 22.92
N ALA A 16 7.41 -3.80 23.54
CA ALA A 16 6.96 -2.42 23.39
C ALA A 16 7.38 -1.81 22.05
N VAL A 17 7.41 -2.62 20.98
CA VAL A 17 7.17 -2.12 19.65
C VAL A 17 5.69 -1.77 19.70
N ILE A 18 5.45 -0.49 19.98
CA ILE A 18 4.21 0.15 19.57
C ILE A 18 4.19 -0.14 18.07
N SER A 19 3.48 -1.19 17.68
CA SER A 19 3.00 -1.28 16.32
C SER A 19 2.19 0.00 16.16
N LEU A 20 2.77 1.01 15.52
CA LEU A 20 1.98 1.91 14.70
C LEU A 20 1.34 0.96 13.68
N GLU A 21 0.22 0.35 14.07
CA GLU A 21 -0.76 -0.08 13.10
C GLU A 21 -1.20 1.25 12.51
N ALA A 22 -0.61 1.60 11.36
CA ALA A 22 -1.10 2.71 10.56
C ALA A 22 -2.60 2.48 10.44
N MET A 23 -3.39 3.40 11.00
CA MET A 23 -4.84 3.24 10.97
C MET A 23 -5.29 3.63 9.56
N ALA A 24 -5.25 2.67 8.65
CA ALA A 24 -5.88 2.77 7.35
C ALA A 24 -7.40 2.89 7.53
N ARG A 25 -7.98 3.93 6.95
CA ARG A 25 -9.43 4.15 6.89
C ARG A 25 -9.89 4.11 5.44
N ASP A 26 -10.82 3.20 5.13
CA ASP A 26 -11.49 3.14 3.84
C ASP A 26 -12.19 4.48 3.53
N LEU A 27 -12.03 4.95 2.28
CA LEU A 27 -12.67 6.16 1.78
C LEU A 27 -13.82 5.82 0.84
N ASP A 28 -14.97 6.46 1.03
CA ASP A 28 -16.08 6.31 0.09
C ASP A 28 -15.84 7.12 -1.20
N GLN A 29 -16.57 6.77 -2.27
CA GLN A 29 -16.39 7.42 -3.57
C GLN A 29 -16.71 8.93 -3.56
N ASP A 30 -17.65 9.38 -2.74
CA ASP A 30 -18.03 10.79 -2.65
C ASP A 30 -16.92 11.61 -1.95
N GLU A 31 -16.27 11.02 -0.95
CA GLU A 31 -15.09 11.58 -0.26
C GLU A 31 -13.91 11.69 -1.23
N VAL A 32 -13.60 10.62 -1.97
CA VAL A 32 -12.53 10.65 -3.00
C VAL A 32 -12.78 11.76 -4.04
N LEU A 33 -14.03 11.91 -4.51
CA LEU A 33 -14.38 12.95 -5.46
C LEU A 33 -14.17 14.35 -4.89
N ARG A 34 -14.52 14.58 -3.64
CA ARG A 34 -14.29 15.87 -2.96
C ARG A 34 -12.81 16.16 -2.80
N LEU A 35 -12.03 15.19 -2.32
CA LEU A 35 -10.58 15.34 -2.16
C LEU A 35 -9.90 15.73 -3.48
N ARG A 36 -10.34 15.16 -4.61
CA ARG A 36 -9.88 15.56 -5.95
C ARG A 36 -10.32 16.97 -6.34
N GLN A 37 -11.59 17.31 -6.12
CA GLN A 37 -12.13 18.63 -6.46
C GLN A 37 -11.48 19.76 -5.66
N ASP A 38 -11.17 19.50 -4.40
CA ASP A 38 -10.51 20.44 -3.49
C ASP A 38 -8.99 20.51 -3.73
N GLY A 39 -8.45 19.67 -4.62
CA GLY A 39 -7.03 19.61 -4.95
C GLY A 39 -6.16 19.03 -3.84
N VAL A 40 -6.75 18.32 -2.88
CA VAL A 40 -6.05 17.62 -1.81
C VAL A 40 -5.27 16.44 -2.39
N ILE A 41 -5.89 15.67 -3.29
CA ILE A 41 -5.24 14.55 -3.99
C ILE A 41 -5.27 14.77 -5.51
N GLN A 42 -4.29 14.20 -6.21
CA GLN A 42 -4.25 14.17 -7.66
C GLN A 42 -4.98 12.93 -8.22
N PRO A 43 -5.51 12.98 -9.44
CA PRO A 43 -6.01 11.78 -10.11
C PRO A 43 -4.90 10.74 -10.30
N LEU A 44 -5.19 9.47 -10.02
CA LEU A 44 -4.21 8.38 -10.11
C LEU A 44 -3.48 8.35 -11.46
N GLU A 45 -4.20 8.61 -12.56
CA GLU A 45 -3.64 8.59 -13.91
C GLU A 45 -2.48 9.57 -14.08
N SER A 46 -2.49 10.67 -13.32
CA SER A 46 -1.41 11.67 -13.32
C SER A 46 -0.18 11.19 -12.56
N LEU A 47 -0.36 10.28 -11.61
CA LEU A 47 0.68 9.74 -10.72
C LEU A 47 1.27 8.42 -11.25
N MET A 48 0.51 7.67 -12.06
CA MET A 48 0.89 6.36 -12.59
C MET A 48 2.13 6.36 -13.51
N GLN A 49 2.57 7.52 -14.01
CA GLN A 49 3.71 7.58 -14.95
C GLN A 49 4.99 7.02 -14.33
N GLU A 50 5.26 7.29 -13.06
CA GLU A 50 6.47 6.83 -12.38
C GLU A 50 6.40 5.32 -12.10
N ALA A 51 5.28 4.84 -11.55
CA ALA A 51 5.03 3.43 -11.27
C ALA A 51 5.11 2.55 -12.55
N LEU A 52 4.45 2.94 -13.63
CA LEU A 52 4.50 2.22 -14.92
C LEU A 52 5.88 2.32 -15.59
N GLY A 53 6.62 3.40 -15.34
CA GLY A 53 8.01 3.53 -15.79
C GLY A 53 8.95 2.55 -15.09
N ARG A 54 8.67 2.21 -13.82
CA ARG A 54 9.43 1.24 -13.04
C ARG A 54 9.16 -0.21 -13.45
N TYR A 55 7.92 -0.51 -13.84
CA TYR A 55 7.50 -1.83 -14.33
C TYR A 55 6.93 -1.78 -15.76
N PRO A 56 7.77 -1.60 -16.79
CA PRO A 56 7.31 -1.47 -18.17
C PRO A 56 6.52 -2.69 -18.65
N GLY A 57 5.29 -2.43 -19.10
CA GLY A 57 4.39 -3.46 -19.62
C GLY A 57 3.69 -4.28 -18.53
N ALA A 58 3.78 -3.86 -17.26
CA ALA A 58 2.90 -4.38 -16.21
C ALA A 58 1.44 -4.00 -16.47
N ARG A 59 0.53 -4.80 -15.91
CA ARG A 59 -0.93 -4.59 -15.98
C ARG A 59 -1.44 -4.21 -14.59
N LEU A 60 -2.18 -3.12 -14.52
CA LEU A 60 -2.93 -2.75 -13.31
C LEU A 60 -3.99 -3.81 -13.00
N LEU A 61 -3.98 -4.32 -11.76
CA LEU A 61 -4.95 -5.27 -11.25
C LEU A 61 -5.99 -4.56 -10.39
N GLU A 62 -5.51 -3.81 -9.40
CA GLU A 62 -6.32 -3.18 -8.36
C GLU A 62 -5.81 -1.77 -8.07
N VAL A 63 -6.70 -0.93 -7.57
CA VAL A 63 -6.43 0.41 -7.06
C VAL A 63 -7.34 0.65 -5.88
N GLU A 64 -6.72 0.96 -4.75
CA GLU A 64 -7.42 1.45 -3.57
C GLU A 64 -6.88 2.83 -3.17
N LEU A 65 -7.73 3.62 -2.50
CA LEU A 65 -7.31 4.88 -1.90
C LEU A 65 -7.66 4.81 -0.42
N GLU A 66 -6.63 4.88 0.40
CA GLU A 66 -6.73 4.82 1.84
C GLU A 66 -6.23 6.12 2.47
N GLU A 67 -6.64 6.35 3.71
CA GLU A 67 -6.01 7.35 4.58
C GLU A 67 -5.29 6.62 5.71
N GLU A 68 -3.95 6.73 5.73
CA GLU A 68 -3.07 6.16 6.73
C GLU A 68 -2.32 7.28 7.45
N ASP A 69 -2.45 7.37 8.78
CA ASP A 69 -1.74 8.38 9.59
C ASP A 69 -1.85 9.81 9.03
N ASP A 70 -3.08 10.22 8.66
CA ASP A 70 -3.43 11.50 8.02
C ASP A 70 -2.80 11.74 6.61
N VAL A 71 -2.34 10.66 5.96
CA VAL A 71 -1.80 10.68 4.59
C VAL A 71 -2.71 9.89 3.67
N TYR A 72 -3.14 10.51 2.57
CA TYR A 72 -3.85 9.81 1.50
C TYR A 72 -2.87 9.01 0.65
N VAL A 73 -3.10 7.71 0.54
CA VAL A 73 -2.23 6.75 -0.14
C VAL A 73 -3.02 6.03 -1.23
N TYR A 74 -2.49 6.05 -2.46
CA TYR A 74 -2.95 5.13 -3.49
C TYR A 74 -2.17 3.83 -3.37
N GLU A 75 -2.86 2.74 -3.05
CA GLU A 75 -2.33 1.39 -3.17
C GLU A 75 -2.66 0.87 -4.57
N VAL A 76 -1.63 0.43 -5.30
CA VAL A 76 -1.81 -0.11 -6.65
C VAL A 76 -1.12 -1.46 -6.78
N GLU A 77 -1.88 -2.44 -7.24
CA GLU A 77 -1.35 -3.76 -7.57
C GLU A 77 -1.07 -3.87 -9.07
N LEU A 78 0.15 -4.28 -9.40
CA LEU A 78 0.62 -4.44 -10.77
C LEU A 78 1.06 -5.88 -11.04
N LEU A 79 0.46 -6.52 -12.03
CA LEU A 79 0.97 -7.77 -12.59
C LEU A 79 2.11 -7.49 -13.58
N THR A 80 3.33 -7.83 -13.20
CA THR A 80 4.52 -7.70 -14.05
C THR A 80 4.52 -8.70 -15.20
N ARG A 81 5.39 -8.48 -16.19
CA ARG A 81 5.55 -9.40 -17.34
C ARG A 81 6.07 -10.78 -16.96
N ASP A 82 6.75 -10.87 -15.82
CA ASP A 82 7.31 -12.11 -15.29
C ASP A 82 6.29 -12.87 -14.42
N GLY A 83 5.08 -12.34 -14.27
CA GLY A 83 3.98 -12.97 -13.53
C GLY A 83 3.98 -12.71 -12.03
N VAL A 84 4.82 -11.78 -11.55
CA VAL A 84 4.88 -11.33 -10.15
C VAL A 84 3.89 -10.19 -9.96
N VAL A 85 3.15 -10.20 -8.84
CA VAL A 85 2.31 -9.08 -8.40
C VAL A 85 3.17 -8.14 -7.56
N ARG A 86 3.11 -6.84 -7.88
CA ARG A 86 3.79 -5.77 -7.16
C ARG A 86 2.77 -4.86 -6.53
N GLU A 87 2.86 -4.68 -5.22
CA GLU A 87 2.10 -3.69 -4.46
C GLU A 87 2.95 -2.41 -4.37
N LEU A 88 2.37 -1.28 -4.79
CA LEU A 88 2.99 0.04 -4.66
C LEU A 88 2.07 0.96 -3.88
N GLU A 89 2.61 1.58 -2.83
CA GLU A 89 1.96 2.68 -2.12
C GLU A 89 2.50 4.03 -2.63
N LEU A 90 1.60 4.92 -3.04
CA LEU A 90 1.92 6.23 -3.62
C LEU A 90 1.26 7.35 -2.78
N ASP A 91 2.02 8.37 -2.39
CA ASP A 91 1.43 9.59 -1.78
C ASP A 91 0.47 10.25 -2.79
N ALA A 92 -0.82 10.25 -2.50
CA ALA A 92 -1.87 10.66 -3.43
C ALA A 92 -1.80 12.16 -3.80
N ARG A 93 -0.99 12.96 -3.11
CA ARG A 93 -0.83 14.39 -3.36
C ARG A 93 0.23 14.69 -4.42
N ASN A 94 1.24 13.82 -4.54
CA ASN A 94 2.43 14.10 -5.35
C ASN A 94 3.01 12.90 -6.12
N GLY A 95 2.51 11.68 -5.89
CA GLY A 95 2.92 10.46 -6.58
C GLY A 95 4.21 9.83 -6.08
N ARG A 96 4.80 10.33 -4.98
CA ARG A 96 6.00 9.74 -4.39
C ARG A 96 5.71 8.31 -3.95
N ILE A 97 6.52 7.37 -4.43
CA ILE A 97 6.50 5.97 -3.98
C ILE A 97 6.94 5.92 -2.51
N LEU A 98 6.05 5.41 -1.66
CA LEU A 98 6.26 5.18 -0.23
C LEU A 98 6.76 3.76 0.01
N LYS A 99 6.22 2.79 -0.74
CA LYS A 99 6.50 1.36 -0.61
C LYS A 99 6.45 0.68 -1.98
N ASP A 100 7.20 -0.41 -2.10
CA ASP A 100 7.35 -1.18 -3.34
C ASP A 100 7.74 -2.62 -2.99
N GLU A 101 6.76 -3.52 -2.92
CA GLU A 101 6.96 -4.92 -2.52
C GLU A 101 6.33 -5.96 -3.47
N GLU A 102 6.75 -7.22 -3.33
CA GLU A 102 6.04 -8.34 -3.98
C GLU A 102 4.89 -8.72 -3.08
N ASP A 103 3.71 -8.92 -3.67
CA ASP A 103 2.54 -9.45 -2.98
C ASP A 103 2.49 -10.98 -3.17
N ASP A 104 2.24 -11.72 -2.08
CA ASP A 104 2.51 -13.18 -1.91
C ASP A 104 1.29 -14.09 -2.14
#